data_AF-A0A9X2W1L1-F1
#
_entry.id   AF-A0A9X2W1L1-F1
#
_cell.length_a   1.000
_cell.length_b   1.000
_cell.length_c   1.000
_cell.angle_alpha   90.00
_cell.angle_beta   90.00
_cell.angle_gamma   90.00
#
_symmetry.space_group_name_H-M   'P 1'
#
loop_
_entity.id
_entity.type
_entity.pdbx_description
1 polymer ?
#
loop_
_entity_poly.entity_id
_entity_poly.type
_entity_poly.pdbx_seq_one_letter_code
_entity_poly.pdbx_strand_id
1 'polypeptide(L)'
;MRSTIIDWIASLVSEARSQAGEMLASVAVRRAMLWIWPYAGVIVGMDAAAHYGEATGAALPVQLFISQDHGFGEYLEYSLTTACAVMLFVMWRRLGPMAYLANAIMMVWLTLDNAFEFHEQFGHWIAPAIPLPAGSPVHANDVGEMMFFAGVGGFWLLGLASALLGAQPRAAVRSLFIAAGIGCAAIFGVLVDMMVTWGPHTVAQTQFEAWIEDGGEFAFLNFTFLMVVAFFHAERLAWRRPRRAAPVSAVA
;
A
#
# COMPACT_ATOMS: atom_id res chain seq x y z
N MET A 1 13.95 1.06 -32.80
CA MET A 1 13.45 1.75 -31.59
C MET A 1 11.96 1.50 -31.36
N ARG A 2 11.05 1.76 -32.32
CA ARG A 2 9.62 1.46 -32.16
C ARG A 2 9.31 -0.03 -31.94
N SER A 3 9.96 -0.94 -32.68
CA SER A 3 9.79 -2.40 -32.48
C SER A 3 10.20 -2.84 -31.07
N THR A 4 11.34 -2.36 -30.58
CA THR A 4 11.87 -2.67 -29.25
C THR A 4 10.93 -2.27 -28.10
N ILE A 5 10.23 -1.14 -28.24
CA ILE A 5 9.26 -0.68 -27.23
C ILE A 5 8.01 -1.58 -27.24
N ILE A 6 7.50 -1.91 -28.43
CA ILE A 6 6.32 -2.78 -28.58
C ILE A 6 6.62 -4.17 -28.01
N ASP A 7 7.78 -4.74 -28.32
CA ASP A 7 8.22 -6.05 -27.83
C ASP A 7 8.34 -6.04 -26.29
N TRP A 8 8.88 -4.96 -25.73
CA TRP A 8 8.98 -4.80 -24.28
C TRP A 8 7.59 -4.70 -23.64
N ILE A 9 6.69 -3.87 -24.16
CA ILE A 9 5.31 -3.76 -23.65
C ILE A 9 4.59 -5.12 -23.72
N ALA A 10 4.70 -5.83 -24.84
CA ALA A 10 4.12 -7.17 -24.97
C ALA A 10 4.68 -8.14 -23.92
N SER A 11 5.98 -8.06 -23.63
CA SER A 11 6.61 -8.86 -22.57
C SER A 11 6.04 -8.53 -21.18
N LEU A 12 5.78 -7.25 -20.88
CA LEU A 12 5.17 -6.83 -19.61
C LEU A 12 3.74 -7.35 -19.48
N VAL A 13 2.94 -7.30 -20.54
CA VAL A 13 1.56 -7.81 -20.52
C VAL A 13 1.53 -9.32 -20.31
N SER A 14 2.39 -10.06 -21.00
CA SER A 14 2.52 -11.51 -20.82
C SER A 14 2.94 -11.85 -19.39
N GLU A 15 3.95 -11.16 -18.87
CA GLU A 15 4.44 -11.34 -17.51
C GLU A 15 3.37 -10.96 -16.48
N ALA A 16 2.64 -9.86 -16.65
CA ALA A 16 1.53 -9.46 -15.77
C ALA A 16 0.44 -10.53 -15.66
N ARG A 17 0.03 -11.12 -16.79
CA ARG A 17 -0.91 -12.25 -16.77
C ARG A 17 -0.36 -13.46 -16.04
N SER A 18 0.91 -13.79 -16.26
CA SER A 18 1.56 -14.91 -15.56
C SER A 18 1.64 -14.65 -14.06
N GLN A 19 2.01 -13.44 -13.64
CA GLN A 19 2.12 -13.08 -12.23
C GLN A 19 0.75 -13.08 -11.54
N ALA A 20 -0.31 -12.61 -12.19
CA ALA A 20 -1.67 -12.70 -11.68
C ALA A 20 -2.10 -14.17 -11.48
N GLY A 21 -1.78 -15.05 -12.43
CA GLY A 21 -1.99 -16.49 -12.30
C GLY A 21 -1.21 -17.11 -11.13
N GLU A 22 0.07 -16.76 -10.96
CA GLU A 22 0.91 -17.20 -9.83
C GLU A 22 0.30 -16.76 -8.48
N MET A 23 -0.22 -15.52 -8.40
CA MET A 23 -0.85 -14.99 -7.20
C MET A 23 -2.12 -15.77 -6.82
N LEU A 24 -3.04 -15.96 -7.75
CA LEU A 24 -4.29 -16.70 -7.52
C LEU A 24 -4.04 -18.16 -7.14
N ALA A 25 -3.01 -18.79 -7.69
CA ALA A 25 -2.64 -20.16 -7.38
C ALA A 25 -1.83 -20.31 -6.08
N SER A 26 -1.35 -19.23 -5.47
CA SER A 26 -0.37 -19.26 -4.38
C SER A 26 -0.92 -19.90 -3.09
N VAL A 27 -0.28 -20.98 -2.65
CA VAL A 27 -0.56 -21.63 -1.35
C VAL A 27 -0.25 -20.69 -0.19
N ALA A 28 0.79 -19.86 -0.33
CA ALA A 28 1.18 -18.92 0.72
C ALA A 28 0.13 -17.83 0.92
N VAL A 29 -0.49 -17.34 -0.16
CA VAL A 29 -1.61 -16.37 -0.09
C VAL A 29 -2.78 -16.99 0.64
N ARG A 30 -3.21 -18.21 0.26
CA ARG A 30 -4.31 -18.91 0.95
C ARG A 30 -4.02 -19.08 2.44
N ARG A 31 -2.79 -19.43 2.82
CA ARG A 31 -2.38 -19.54 4.23
C ARG A 31 -2.39 -18.18 4.94
N ALA A 32 -1.90 -17.13 4.30
CA ALA A 32 -1.93 -15.78 4.87
C ALA A 32 -3.37 -15.29 5.11
N MET A 33 -4.27 -15.52 4.15
CA MET A 33 -5.69 -15.19 4.27
C MET A 33 -6.35 -15.88 5.47
N LEU A 34 -6.02 -17.16 5.72
CA LEU A 34 -6.56 -17.90 6.88
C LEU A 34 -6.19 -17.27 8.24
N TRP A 35 -5.10 -16.51 8.31
CA TRP A 35 -4.67 -15.83 9.53
C TRP A 35 -5.19 -14.38 9.59
N ILE A 36 -5.11 -13.66 8.47
CA ILE A 36 -5.34 -12.22 8.45
C ILE A 36 -6.82 -11.90 8.31
N TRP A 37 -7.56 -12.61 7.45
CA TRP A 37 -8.96 -12.25 7.17
C TRP A 37 -9.90 -12.45 8.36
N PRO A 38 -9.74 -13.47 9.22
CA PRO A 38 -10.52 -13.52 10.46
C PRO A 38 -10.26 -12.32 11.35
N TYR A 39 -9.01 -11.86 11.45
CA TYR A 39 -8.65 -10.69 12.26
C TYR A 39 -9.18 -9.39 11.65
N ALA A 40 -9.02 -9.20 10.33
CA ALA A 40 -9.62 -8.08 9.60
C ALA A 40 -11.15 -8.06 9.73
N GLY A 41 -11.80 -9.22 9.63
CA GLY A 41 -13.25 -9.34 9.83
C GLY A 41 -13.69 -9.01 11.25
N VAL A 42 -12.88 -9.36 12.26
CA VAL A 42 -13.13 -8.94 13.66
C VAL A 42 -12.98 -7.42 13.80
N ILE A 43 -11.95 -6.80 13.22
CA ILE A 43 -11.78 -5.33 13.23
C ILE A 43 -13.00 -4.64 12.62
N VAL A 44 -13.39 -5.02 11.40
CA VAL A 44 -14.57 -4.44 10.73
C VAL A 44 -15.86 -4.68 11.53
N GLY A 45 -16.00 -5.85 12.16
CA GLY A 45 -17.14 -6.14 13.03
C GLY A 45 -17.16 -5.31 14.32
N MET A 46 -15.99 -5.05 14.91
CA MET A 46 -15.84 -4.19 16.09
C MET A 46 -16.11 -2.73 15.75
N ASP A 47 -15.67 -2.26 14.59
CA ASP A 47 -15.96 -0.93 14.06
C ASP A 47 -17.48 -0.70 13.91
N ALA A 48 -18.17 -1.63 13.23
CA ALA A 48 -19.62 -1.58 13.11
C ALA A 48 -20.34 -1.60 14.48
N ALA A 49 -19.83 -2.39 15.43
CA ALA A 49 -20.37 -2.44 16.79
C ALA A 49 -20.11 -1.13 17.56
N ALA A 50 -18.97 -0.47 17.33
CA ALA A 50 -18.60 0.79 17.97
C ALA A 50 -19.52 1.93 17.51
N HIS A 51 -19.76 2.04 16.20
CA HIS A 51 -20.76 2.98 15.65
C HIS A 51 -22.17 2.71 16.18
N TYR A 52 -22.59 1.44 16.28
CA TYR A 52 -23.89 1.10 16.87
C TYR A 52 -23.97 1.49 18.36
N GLY A 53 -22.89 1.28 19.11
CA GLY A 53 -22.77 1.70 20.52
C GLY A 53 -22.93 3.20 20.67
N GLU A 54 -22.23 3.99 19.85
CA GLU A 54 -22.36 5.45 19.82
C GLU A 54 -23.80 5.90 19.54
N ALA A 55 -24.44 5.30 18.51
CA ALA A 55 -25.81 5.62 18.13
C ALA A 55 -26.86 5.28 19.20
N THR A 56 -26.56 4.34 20.10
CA THR A 56 -27.49 3.87 21.16
C THR A 56 -27.14 4.40 22.55
N GLY A 57 -26.10 5.24 22.69
CA GLY A 57 -25.63 5.75 23.98
C GLY A 57 -24.88 4.71 24.82
N ALA A 58 -24.47 3.60 24.22
CA ALA A 58 -23.65 2.54 24.80
C ALA A 58 -22.25 2.54 24.16
N ALA A 59 -21.55 3.67 24.25
CA ALA A 59 -20.26 3.88 23.60
C ALA A 59 -19.24 2.79 23.99
N LEU A 60 -18.57 2.24 22.97
CA LEU A 60 -17.46 1.30 23.12
C LEU A 60 -16.12 2.04 23.12
N PRO A 61 -15.00 1.39 23.50
CA PRO A 61 -13.68 2.00 23.42
C PRO A 61 -13.37 2.49 22.00
N VAL A 62 -12.79 3.69 21.89
CA VAL A 62 -12.48 4.33 20.60
C VAL A 62 -11.51 3.51 19.74
N GLN A 63 -10.66 2.68 20.36
CA GLN A 63 -9.71 1.80 19.65
C GLN A 63 -10.38 0.73 18.78
N LEU A 64 -11.71 0.57 18.90
CA LEU A 64 -12.49 -0.35 18.09
C LEU A 64 -12.92 0.23 16.75
N PHE A 65 -12.90 1.56 16.58
CA PHE A 65 -13.16 2.20 15.29
C PHE A 65 -11.96 1.98 14.37
N ILE A 66 -12.23 1.72 13.10
CA ILE A 66 -11.18 1.56 12.09
C ILE A 66 -10.48 2.90 11.81
N SER A 67 -11.23 4.00 11.92
CA SER A 67 -10.81 5.38 11.72
C SER A 67 -10.05 6.00 12.89
N GLN A 68 -9.73 5.21 13.92
CA GLN A 68 -9.10 5.72 15.12
C GLN A 68 -7.59 5.51 15.08
N ASP A 69 -6.87 6.61 15.22
CA ASP A 69 -5.42 6.60 15.43
C ASP A 69 -5.05 5.80 16.66
N HIS A 70 -3.99 5.03 16.50
CA HIS A 70 -3.48 4.03 17.43
C HIS A 70 -4.54 2.98 17.82
N GLY A 71 -5.50 2.73 16.92
CA GLY A 71 -6.52 1.69 17.01
C GLY A 71 -6.05 0.32 16.52
N PHE A 72 -6.91 -0.70 16.69
CA PHE A 72 -6.56 -2.06 16.26
C PHE A 72 -6.40 -2.21 14.74
N GLY A 73 -7.16 -1.44 13.95
CA GLY A 73 -7.02 -1.39 12.49
C GLY A 73 -5.63 -0.96 12.09
N GLU A 74 -5.21 0.20 12.60
CA GLU A 74 -3.92 0.83 12.33
C GLU A 74 -2.72 -0.06 12.73
N TYR A 75 -2.76 -0.69 13.90
CA TYR A 75 -1.68 -1.61 14.31
C TYR A 75 -1.54 -2.83 13.38
N LEU A 76 -2.65 -3.28 12.78
CA LEU A 76 -2.56 -4.32 11.76
C LEU A 76 -1.86 -3.77 10.52
N GLU A 77 -2.23 -2.58 10.06
CA GLU A 77 -1.62 -1.93 8.91
C GLU A 77 -0.12 -1.75 9.09
N TYR A 78 0.33 -1.30 10.27
CA TYR A 78 1.76 -1.22 10.62
C TYR A 78 2.44 -2.57 10.45
N SER A 79 1.81 -3.63 10.93
CA SER A 79 2.34 -5.00 10.87
C SER A 79 2.43 -5.49 9.42
N LEU A 80 1.42 -5.23 8.61
CA LEU A 80 1.35 -5.63 7.21
C LEU A 80 2.37 -4.86 6.35
N THR A 81 2.43 -3.52 6.49
CA THR A 81 3.37 -2.65 5.76
C THR A 81 4.82 -2.94 6.15
N THR A 82 5.11 -3.13 7.45
CA THR A 82 6.43 -3.57 7.93
C THR A 82 6.82 -4.93 7.36
N ALA A 83 5.91 -5.91 7.37
CA ALA A 83 6.18 -7.23 6.80
C ALA A 83 6.45 -7.16 5.28
N CYS A 84 5.69 -6.32 4.56
CA CYS A 84 5.95 -6.01 3.15
C CYS A 84 7.36 -5.45 2.95
N ALA A 85 7.75 -4.43 3.73
CA ALA A 85 9.08 -3.84 3.68
C ALA A 85 10.19 -4.89 3.85
N VAL A 86 10.07 -5.76 4.86
CA VAL A 86 11.05 -6.82 5.13
C VAL A 86 11.13 -7.81 3.97
N MET A 87 9.99 -8.29 3.46
CA MET A 87 9.97 -9.25 2.34
C MET A 87 10.59 -8.65 1.07
N LEU A 88 10.27 -7.39 0.76
CA LEU A 88 10.80 -6.67 -0.40
C LEU A 88 12.29 -6.39 -0.25
N PHE A 89 12.74 -6.00 0.94
CA PHE A 89 14.15 -5.83 1.23
C PHE A 89 14.93 -7.13 1.05
N VAL A 90 14.41 -8.26 1.55
CA VAL A 90 15.03 -9.57 1.35
C VAL A 90 15.07 -9.93 -0.15
N MET A 91 14.00 -9.66 -0.90
CA MET A 91 13.99 -9.87 -2.36
C MET A 91 15.04 -9.00 -3.06
N TRP A 92 15.19 -7.73 -2.70
CA TRP A 92 16.25 -6.87 -3.21
C TRP A 92 17.64 -7.45 -2.92
N ARG A 93 17.92 -7.82 -1.66
CA ARG A 93 19.22 -8.40 -1.25
C ARG A 93 19.55 -9.70 -2.01
N ARG A 94 18.54 -10.47 -2.40
CA ARG A 94 18.71 -11.77 -3.06
C ARG A 94 18.76 -11.68 -4.58
N LEU A 95 17.97 -10.80 -5.17
CA LEU A 95 17.75 -10.74 -6.61
C LEU A 95 18.52 -9.59 -7.27
N GLY A 96 18.67 -8.45 -6.57
CA GLY A 96 19.38 -7.27 -7.07
C GLY A 96 18.54 -6.11 -7.65
N PRO A 97 17.33 -6.29 -8.23
CA PRO A 97 16.55 -5.18 -8.78
C PRO A 97 16.24 -4.09 -7.76
N MET A 98 16.62 -2.85 -8.08
CA MET A 98 16.40 -1.69 -7.20
C MET A 98 14.91 -1.35 -7.01
N ALA A 99 14.03 -1.82 -7.90
CA ALA A 99 12.59 -1.58 -7.78
C ALA A 99 12.00 -2.20 -6.50
N TYR A 100 12.55 -3.34 -6.06
CA TYR A 100 12.18 -3.91 -4.76
C TYR A 100 12.65 -3.07 -3.58
N LEU A 101 13.84 -2.45 -3.68
CA LEU A 101 14.33 -1.54 -2.64
C LEU A 101 13.50 -0.27 -2.58
N ALA A 102 13.16 0.32 -3.73
CA ALA A 102 12.31 1.51 -3.80
C ALA A 102 10.95 1.28 -3.10
N ASN A 103 10.29 0.15 -3.39
CA ASN A 103 9.04 -0.22 -2.74
C ASN A 103 9.24 -0.60 -1.26
N ALA A 104 10.37 -1.21 -0.88
CA ALA A 104 10.65 -1.50 0.53
C ALA A 104 10.80 -0.21 1.34
N ILE A 105 11.53 0.79 0.81
CA ILE A 105 11.69 2.10 1.44
C ILE A 105 10.33 2.80 1.56
N MET A 106 9.51 2.76 0.52
CA MET A 106 8.15 3.33 0.58
C MET A 106 7.30 2.67 1.65
N MET A 107 7.33 1.34 1.77
CA MET A 107 6.60 0.63 2.83
C MET A 107 7.08 1.02 4.23
N VAL A 108 8.40 1.17 4.44
CA VAL A 108 8.93 1.70 5.71
C VAL A 108 8.44 3.12 5.95
N TRP A 109 8.48 3.97 4.93
CA TRP A 109 8.03 5.34 5.04
C TRP A 109 6.56 5.43 5.43
N LEU A 110 5.68 4.70 4.75
CA LEU A 110 4.24 4.66 5.07
C LEU A 110 4.01 4.22 6.52
N THR A 111 4.70 3.18 6.99
CA THR A 111 4.59 2.76 8.40
C THR A 111 5.03 3.86 9.37
N LEU A 112 6.17 4.52 9.09
CA LEU A 112 6.71 5.54 9.99
C LEU A 112 5.89 6.83 9.96
N ASP A 113 5.41 7.21 8.79
CA ASP A 113 4.55 8.38 8.61
C ASP A 113 3.26 8.23 9.39
N ASN A 114 2.57 7.09 9.26
CA ASN A 114 1.34 6.83 10.01
C ASN A 114 1.60 6.74 11.53
N ALA A 115 2.70 6.10 11.95
CA ALA A 115 3.02 5.96 13.37
C ALA A 115 3.46 7.25 14.08
N PHE A 116 3.92 8.25 13.33
CA PHE A 116 4.42 9.50 13.88
C PHE A 116 3.69 10.73 13.35
N GLU A 117 2.65 10.56 12.53
CA GLU A 117 1.82 11.61 11.94
C GLU A 117 2.67 12.70 11.26
N PHE A 118 3.70 12.32 10.49
CA PHE A 118 4.60 13.32 9.89
C PHE A 118 3.86 14.20 8.87
N HIS A 119 2.92 13.64 8.12
CA HIS A 119 2.10 14.41 7.18
C HIS A 119 1.22 15.45 7.90
N GLU A 120 0.58 15.12 9.04
CA GLU A 120 -0.22 16.06 9.82
C GLU A 120 0.64 17.19 10.41
N GLN A 121 1.79 16.83 11.01
CA GLN A 121 2.73 17.80 11.55
C GLN A 121 3.21 18.77 10.46
N PHE A 122 3.48 18.25 9.26
CA PHE A 122 3.83 19.08 8.11
C PHE A 122 2.65 19.96 7.68
N GLY A 123 1.45 19.42 7.60
CA GLY A 123 0.21 20.15 7.27
C GLY A 123 0.01 21.37 8.17
N HIS A 124 0.03 21.15 9.48
CA HIS A 124 -0.07 22.22 10.46
C HIS A 124 1.09 23.21 10.39
N TRP A 125 2.31 22.75 10.13
CA TRP A 125 3.48 23.62 10.01
C TRP A 125 3.41 24.56 8.80
N ILE A 126 2.93 24.07 7.65
CA ILE A 126 2.86 24.87 6.42
C ILE A 126 1.56 25.67 6.28
N ALA A 127 0.50 25.30 7.01
CA ALA A 127 -0.82 25.93 6.95
C ALA A 127 -0.79 27.49 7.02
N PRO A 128 0.01 28.15 7.90
CA PRO A 128 0.06 29.62 7.93
C PRO A 128 0.60 30.27 6.65
N ALA A 129 1.31 29.51 5.80
CA ALA A 129 1.86 29.97 4.53
C ALA A 129 0.96 29.69 3.32
N ILE A 130 -0.18 29.00 3.51
CA ILE A 130 -1.13 28.65 2.45
C ILE A 130 -2.27 29.69 2.46
N PRO A 131 -2.29 30.65 1.51
CA PRO A 131 -3.36 31.63 1.45
C PRO A 131 -4.63 30.99 0.90
N LEU A 132 -5.60 30.72 1.77
CA LEU A 132 -6.92 30.28 1.36
C LEU A 132 -7.92 31.44 1.31
N PRO A 133 -8.81 31.48 0.30
CA PRO A 133 -9.91 32.44 0.29
C PRO A 133 -10.79 32.31 1.54
N ALA A 134 -11.36 33.43 1.99
CA ALA A 134 -12.36 33.41 3.05
C ALA A 134 -13.54 32.52 2.64
N GLY A 135 -13.86 31.52 3.48
CA GLY A 135 -14.91 30.53 3.17
C GLY A 135 -14.47 29.37 2.28
N SER A 136 -13.15 29.13 2.14
CA SER A 136 -12.64 27.88 1.54
C SER A 136 -13.30 26.67 2.22
N PRO A 137 -13.80 25.68 1.45
CA PRO A 137 -14.36 24.47 2.02
C PRO A 137 -13.31 23.57 2.67
N VAL A 138 -12.05 23.66 2.22
CA VAL A 138 -10.91 22.86 2.72
C VAL A 138 -10.07 23.69 3.67
N HIS A 139 -9.50 23.08 4.71
CA HIS A 139 -8.58 23.75 5.63
C HIS A 139 -7.15 23.82 5.07
N ALA A 140 -6.37 24.77 5.58
CA ALA A 140 -5.00 24.97 5.10
C ALA A 140 -4.06 23.82 5.47
N ASN A 141 -4.29 23.13 6.60
CA ASN A 141 -3.50 21.97 7.00
C ASN A 141 -3.75 20.78 6.05
N ASP A 142 -5.00 20.48 5.68
CA ASP A 142 -5.35 19.41 4.74
C ASP A 142 -4.64 19.61 3.38
N VAL A 143 -4.58 20.86 2.89
CA VAL A 143 -3.83 21.20 1.68
C VAL A 143 -2.33 20.93 1.86
N GLY A 144 -1.79 21.23 3.05
CA GLY A 144 -0.41 20.95 3.41
C GLY A 144 -0.09 19.45 3.47
N GLU A 145 -0.98 18.64 4.04
CA GLU A 145 -0.89 17.17 4.06
C GLU A 145 -0.89 16.60 2.63
N MET A 146 -1.80 17.06 1.77
CA MET A 146 -1.81 16.68 0.36
C MET A 146 -0.49 17.06 -0.34
N MET A 147 0.07 18.24 -0.06
CA MET A 147 1.38 18.64 -0.60
C MET A 147 2.50 17.71 -0.12
N PHE A 148 2.46 17.27 1.13
CA PHE A 148 3.40 16.32 1.69
C PHE A 148 3.34 14.98 0.97
N PHE A 149 2.14 14.38 0.86
CA PHE A 149 1.93 13.12 0.15
C PHE A 149 2.33 13.21 -1.33
N ALA A 150 2.00 14.31 -2.01
CA ALA A 150 2.42 14.55 -3.38
C ALA A 150 3.95 14.62 -3.51
N GLY A 151 4.64 15.24 -2.55
CA GLY A 151 6.10 15.33 -2.50
C GLY A 151 6.77 13.97 -2.31
N VAL A 152 6.37 13.24 -1.26
CA VAL A 152 6.89 11.90 -0.95
C VAL A 152 6.58 10.92 -2.07
N GLY A 153 5.30 10.85 -2.47
CA GLY A 153 4.84 9.97 -3.54
C GLY A 153 5.53 10.28 -4.87
N GLY A 154 5.70 11.57 -5.20
CA GLY A 154 6.45 12.00 -6.39
C GLY A 154 7.91 11.56 -6.34
N PHE A 155 8.60 11.75 -5.21
CA PHE A 155 9.98 11.30 -5.04
C PHE A 155 10.11 9.77 -5.18
N TRP A 156 9.21 9.01 -4.56
CA TRP A 156 9.15 7.55 -4.69
C TRP A 156 8.88 7.13 -6.14
N LEU A 157 7.92 7.74 -6.84
CA LEU A 157 7.60 7.41 -8.24
C LEU A 157 8.78 7.68 -9.17
N LEU A 158 9.54 8.76 -8.96
CA LEU A 158 10.77 9.03 -9.72
C LEU A 158 11.84 7.97 -9.45
N GLY A 159 12.03 7.59 -8.18
CA GLY A 159 12.96 6.53 -7.79
C GLY A 159 12.56 5.17 -8.38
N LEU A 160 11.28 4.83 -8.33
CA LEU A 160 10.72 3.62 -8.91
C LEU A 160 10.86 3.62 -10.43
N ALA A 161 10.48 4.70 -11.12
CA ALA A 161 10.63 4.83 -12.56
C ALA A 161 12.09 4.64 -13.00
N SER A 162 13.04 5.28 -12.31
CA SER A 162 14.48 5.08 -12.54
C SER A 162 14.88 3.61 -12.36
N ALA A 163 14.42 2.96 -11.28
CA ALA A 163 14.71 1.56 -11.02
C ALA A 163 14.09 0.60 -12.05
N LEU A 164 12.98 0.97 -12.68
CA LEU A 164 12.30 0.18 -13.71
C LEU A 164 13.02 0.21 -15.06
N LEU A 165 13.76 1.27 -15.39
CA LEU A 165 14.46 1.42 -16.69
C LEU A 165 15.49 0.31 -16.97
N GLY A 166 16.02 -0.34 -15.93
CA GLY A 166 16.95 -1.47 -16.03
C GLY A 166 16.43 -2.78 -15.46
N ALA A 167 15.17 -2.83 -15.04
CA ALA A 167 14.62 -4.00 -14.38
C ALA A 167 14.26 -5.11 -15.38
N GLN A 168 14.47 -6.37 -14.98
CA GLN A 168 13.91 -7.52 -15.69
C GLN A 168 12.37 -7.44 -15.67
N PRO A 169 11.65 -7.85 -16.74
CA PRO A 169 10.19 -7.75 -16.83
C PRO A 169 9.46 -8.26 -15.59
N ARG A 170 9.87 -9.41 -15.05
CA ARG A 170 9.31 -10.00 -13.83
C ARG A 170 9.41 -9.09 -12.61
N ALA A 171 10.57 -8.47 -12.38
CA ALA A 171 10.76 -7.54 -11.27
C ALA A 171 10.00 -6.23 -11.49
N ALA A 172 9.94 -5.76 -12.74
CA ALA A 172 9.20 -4.56 -13.12
C ALA A 172 7.71 -4.73 -12.86
N VAL A 173 7.09 -5.77 -13.42
CA VAL A 173 5.65 -6.06 -13.27
C VAL A 173 5.25 -6.23 -11.81
N ARG A 174 6.03 -6.95 -11.01
CA ARG A 174 5.73 -7.10 -9.58
C ARG A 174 5.80 -5.79 -8.82
N SER A 175 6.81 -4.99 -9.11
CA SER A 175 6.96 -3.68 -8.49
C SER A 175 5.83 -2.73 -8.88
N LEU A 176 5.32 -2.84 -10.11
CA LEU A 176 4.15 -2.12 -10.59
C LEU A 176 2.85 -2.60 -9.93
N PHE A 177 2.66 -3.90 -9.70
CA PHE A 177 1.52 -4.39 -8.92
C PHE A 177 1.52 -3.84 -7.49
N ILE A 178 2.68 -3.84 -6.84
CA ILE A 178 2.83 -3.26 -5.50
C ILE A 178 2.57 -1.75 -5.53
N ALA A 179 3.12 -1.05 -6.51
CA ALA A 179 2.90 0.38 -6.67
C ALA A 179 1.43 0.72 -6.94
N ALA A 180 0.72 -0.11 -7.71
CA ALA A 180 -0.71 0.02 -7.92
C ALA A 180 -1.49 -0.19 -6.61
N GLY A 181 -1.08 -1.16 -5.79
CA GLY A 181 -1.66 -1.37 -4.46
C GLY A 181 -1.49 -0.18 -3.53
N ILE A 182 -0.26 0.38 -3.45
CA ILE A 182 0.02 1.63 -2.71
C ILE A 182 -0.80 2.79 -3.28
N GLY A 183 -0.84 2.95 -4.61
CA GLY A 183 -1.62 4.01 -5.25
C GLY A 183 -3.11 3.90 -5.00
N CYS A 184 -3.66 2.67 -4.93
CA CYS A 184 -5.05 2.46 -4.54
C CYS A 184 -5.29 2.82 -3.08
N ALA A 185 -4.40 2.46 -2.14
CA ALA A 185 -4.52 2.88 -0.74
C ALA A 185 -4.48 4.42 -0.62
N ALA A 186 -3.54 5.08 -1.30
CA ALA A 186 -3.44 6.54 -1.33
C ALA A 186 -4.64 7.25 -1.99
N ILE A 187 -5.44 6.58 -2.82
CA ILE A 187 -6.71 7.15 -3.28
C ILE A 187 -7.67 7.29 -2.10
N PHE A 188 -7.69 6.34 -1.18
CA PHE A 188 -8.57 6.43 -0.02
C PHE A 188 -8.02 7.43 1.00
N GLY A 189 -6.88 7.14 1.63
CA GLY A 189 -6.28 8.00 2.67
C GLY A 189 -5.69 9.34 2.20
N VAL A 190 -6.00 9.81 0.98
CA VAL A 190 -5.65 11.17 0.54
C VAL A 190 -6.78 11.78 -0.28
N LEU A 191 -7.23 11.09 -1.33
CA LEU A 191 -8.25 11.67 -2.21
C LEU A 191 -9.65 11.58 -1.61
N VAL A 192 -10.03 10.45 -1.01
CA VAL A 192 -11.33 10.32 -0.33
C VAL A 192 -11.35 11.16 0.94
N ASP A 193 -10.26 11.15 1.73
CA ASP A 193 -10.06 12.06 2.87
C ASP A 193 -10.36 13.52 2.52
N MET A 194 -9.70 14.03 1.48
CA MET A 194 -9.91 15.40 0.99
C MET A 194 -11.35 15.66 0.52
N MET A 195 -12.11 14.64 0.11
CA MET A 195 -13.52 14.79 -0.24
C MET A 195 -14.39 14.95 1.01
N VAL A 196 -14.03 14.31 2.13
CA VAL A 196 -14.73 14.42 3.43
C VAL A 196 -14.66 15.86 3.96
N THR A 197 -13.53 16.53 3.74
CA THR A 197 -13.36 17.93 4.15
C THR A 197 -14.03 18.91 3.19
N TRP A 198 -14.51 18.46 2.02
CA TRP A 198 -15.05 19.36 0.99
C TRP A 198 -16.50 19.79 1.23
N GLY A 199 -16.69 20.87 1.99
CA GLY A 199 -17.99 21.54 2.12
C GLY A 199 -18.84 21.00 3.27
N PRO A 200 -20.13 21.38 3.35
CA PRO A 200 -20.97 21.06 4.50
C PRO A 200 -21.44 19.61 4.47
N HIS A 201 -21.06 18.84 5.50
CA HIS A 201 -21.50 17.47 5.73
C HIS A 201 -22.38 17.36 6.97
N THR A 202 -23.36 16.45 6.93
CA THR A 202 -24.04 15.98 8.14
C THR A 202 -23.16 14.98 8.88
N VAL A 203 -23.38 14.79 10.19
CA VAL A 203 -22.62 13.79 10.99
C VAL A 203 -22.63 12.40 10.35
N ALA A 204 -23.78 11.97 9.82
CA ALA A 204 -23.90 10.67 9.16
C ALA A 204 -23.11 10.58 7.84
N GLN A 205 -22.96 11.70 7.11
CA GLN A 205 -22.13 11.73 5.91
C GLN A 205 -20.66 11.64 6.28
N THR A 206 -20.18 12.45 7.23
CA THR A 206 -18.79 12.42 7.69
C THR A 206 -18.40 11.04 8.21
N GLN A 207 -19.26 10.38 9.00
CA GLN A 207 -18.99 9.03 9.49
C GLN A 207 -18.93 7.99 8.37
N PHE A 208 -19.82 8.09 7.37
CA PHE A 208 -19.82 7.16 6.24
C PHE A 208 -18.63 7.37 5.31
N GLU A 209 -18.22 8.61 5.11
CA GLU A 209 -17.08 8.99 4.29
C GLU A 209 -15.77 8.54 4.93
N ALA A 210 -15.57 8.80 6.23
CA ALA A 210 -14.44 8.27 7.00
C ALA A 210 -14.38 6.73 6.93
N TRP A 211 -15.53 6.05 7.07
CA TRP A 211 -15.57 4.60 6.92
C TRP A 211 -15.15 4.10 5.52
N ILE A 212 -15.51 4.82 4.45
CA ILE A 212 -15.08 4.48 3.09
C ILE A 212 -13.58 4.71 2.93
N GLU A 213 -13.09 5.82 3.44
CA GLU A 213 -11.69 6.21 3.44
C GLU A 213 -10.84 5.14 4.14
N ASP A 214 -10.99 4.99 5.46
CA ASP A 214 -10.17 4.08 6.25
C ASP A 214 -10.40 2.61 5.85
N GLY A 215 -11.66 2.24 5.59
CA GLY A 215 -12.00 0.90 5.15
C GLY A 215 -11.40 0.55 3.78
N GLY A 216 -11.33 1.53 2.88
CA GLY A 216 -10.72 1.38 1.56
C GLY A 216 -9.20 1.29 1.62
N GLU A 217 -8.56 2.16 2.39
CA GLU A 217 -7.13 2.09 2.66
C GLU A 217 -6.75 0.73 3.27
N PHE A 218 -7.41 0.36 4.36
CA PHE A 218 -7.20 -0.90 5.05
C PHE A 218 -7.33 -2.10 4.10
N ALA A 219 -8.36 -2.11 3.25
CA ALA A 219 -8.57 -3.17 2.26
C ALA A 219 -7.41 -3.26 1.25
N PHE A 220 -6.95 -2.13 0.71
CA PHE A 220 -5.87 -2.12 -0.27
C PHE A 220 -4.49 -2.40 0.32
N LEU A 221 -4.23 -2.03 1.59
CA LEU A 221 -3.05 -2.47 2.32
C LEU A 221 -3.05 -3.99 2.53
N ASN A 222 -4.21 -4.57 2.90
CA ASN A 222 -4.38 -6.02 2.98
C ASN A 222 -4.13 -6.72 1.63
N PHE A 223 -4.71 -6.22 0.55
CA PHE A 223 -4.46 -6.78 -0.78
C PHE A 223 -2.99 -6.70 -1.17
N THR A 224 -2.37 -5.53 -0.96
CA THR A 224 -0.95 -5.32 -1.26
C THR A 224 -0.06 -6.28 -0.50
N PHE A 225 -0.34 -6.50 0.79
CA PHE A 225 0.32 -7.52 1.58
C PHE A 225 0.23 -8.92 0.97
N LEU A 226 -0.98 -9.34 0.55
CA LEU A 226 -1.16 -10.64 -0.09
C LEU A 226 -0.37 -10.75 -1.41
N MET A 227 -0.29 -9.67 -2.20
CA MET A 227 0.55 -9.63 -3.40
C MET A 227 2.03 -9.86 -3.07
N VAL A 228 2.55 -9.15 -2.06
CA VAL A 228 3.96 -9.28 -1.63
C VAL A 228 4.23 -10.69 -1.11
N VAL A 229 3.32 -11.28 -0.32
CA VAL A 229 3.43 -12.68 0.13
C VAL A 229 3.51 -13.63 -1.06
N ALA A 230 2.68 -13.44 -2.09
CA ALA A 230 2.68 -14.27 -3.28
C ALA A 230 4.04 -14.21 -4.01
N PHE A 231 4.52 -13.00 -4.27
CA PHE A 231 5.78 -12.78 -4.98
C PHE A 231 6.97 -13.29 -4.18
N PHE A 232 7.01 -13.02 -2.88
CA PHE A 232 8.05 -13.50 -1.98
C PHE A 232 8.11 -15.04 -1.94
N HIS A 233 6.94 -15.69 -1.84
CA HIS A 233 6.87 -17.15 -1.85
C HIS A 233 7.35 -17.74 -3.18
N ALA A 234 6.93 -17.18 -4.31
CA ALA A 234 7.35 -17.64 -5.64
C ALA A 234 8.88 -17.56 -5.80
N GLU A 235 9.51 -16.46 -5.37
CA GLU A 235 10.96 -16.30 -5.40
C GLU A 235 11.68 -17.23 -4.43
N ARG A 236 11.15 -17.38 -3.21
CA ARG A 236 11.72 -18.30 -2.23
C ARG A 236 11.76 -19.73 -2.73
N LEU A 237 10.73 -20.17 -3.47
CA LEU A 237 10.74 -21.49 -4.12
C LEU A 237 11.80 -21.59 -5.23
N ALA A 238 11.96 -20.53 -6.03
CA ALA A 238 13.00 -20.49 -7.06
C ALA A 238 14.41 -20.59 -6.46
N TRP A 239 14.68 -19.93 -5.33
CA TRP A 239 15.98 -20.00 -4.63
C TRP A 239 16.32 -21.39 -4.10
N ARG A 240 15.30 -22.21 -3.78
CA ARG A 240 15.49 -23.56 -3.22
C ARG A 240 15.73 -24.63 -4.27
N ARG A 241 15.36 -24.37 -5.53
CA ARG A 241 15.62 -25.34 -6.60
C ARG A 241 17.14 -25.43 -6.78
N PRO A 242 17.74 -26.62 -6.73
CA PRO A 242 19.16 -26.79 -7.04
C PRO A 242 19.42 -26.11 -8.38
N ARG A 243 20.45 -25.27 -8.46
CA ARG A 243 20.98 -24.86 -9.77
C ARG A 243 21.29 -26.17 -10.48
N ARG A 244 20.47 -26.55 -11.48
CA ARG A 244 20.82 -27.68 -12.35
C ARG A 244 22.24 -27.39 -12.79
N ALA A 245 23.17 -28.29 -12.45
CA ALA A 245 24.54 -28.19 -12.93
C ALA A 245 24.42 -27.97 -14.44
N ALA A 246 25.03 -26.89 -14.94
CA ALA A 246 25.11 -26.69 -16.38
C ALA A 246 25.62 -28.01 -16.96
N PRO A 247 24.99 -28.56 -18.02
CA PRO A 247 25.52 -29.75 -18.67
C PRO A 247 26.99 -29.44 -18.91
N VAL A 248 27.87 -30.23 -18.27
CA VAL A 248 29.31 -30.14 -18.50
C VAL A 248 29.41 -30.37 -20.00
N SER A 249 29.66 -29.29 -20.75
CA SER A 249 29.89 -29.38 -22.17
C SER A 249 30.99 -30.42 -22.30
N ALA A 250 30.64 -31.57 -22.88
CA ALA A 250 31.61 -32.59 -23.19
C ALA A 250 32.63 -31.89 -24.10
N VAL A 251 33.77 -31.55 -23.51
CA VAL A 251 34.96 -31.14 -24.23
C VAL A 251 35.37 -32.40 -24.97
N ALA A 252 34.96 -32.48 -26.24
CA ALA A 252 35.48 -33.41 -27.22
C ALA A 252 36.67 -32.75 -27.91
#